data_AF-A0A9D5SEM4-F1
#
_entry.id   AF-A0A9D5SEM4-F1
#
_cell.length_a   1.000
_cell.length_b   1.000
_cell.length_c   1.000
_cell.angle_alpha   90.00
_cell.angle_beta   90.00
_cell.angle_gamma   90.00
#
_symmetry.space_group_name_H-M   'P 1'
#
loop_
_entity.id
_entity.type
_entity.pdbx_description
1 polymer ?
#
loop_
_entity_poly.entity_id
_entity_poly.type
_entity_poly.pdbx_seq_one_letter_code
_entity_poly.pdbx_strand_id
1 'polypeptide(L)' 'MEDNYEDIIALPHHVSRNHRPMPLADRAAQFAPFAALTGYEEAVQMADDAFVAKMEEKNEEPLDGANL' A
#
# COMPACT_ATOMS: atom_id res chain seq x y z
N MET A 1 9.38 3.38 19.81
CA MET A 1 10.19 2.78 18.73
C MET A 1 10.97 3.93 18.15
N GLU A 2 12.29 3.86 18.14
CA GLU A 2 13.12 4.90 17.51
C GLU A 2 12.88 4.88 16.00
N ASP A 3 12.66 6.05 15.43
CA ASP A 3 12.42 6.25 14.00
C ASP A 3 13.73 6.05 13.23
N ASN A 4 14.10 4.78 13.04
CA ASN A 4 15.39 4.29 12.52
C ASN A 4 15.67 4.60 11.04
N TYR A 5 14.96 5.56 10.46
CA TYR A 5 15.07 5.89 9.04
C TYR A 5 15.10 7.41 8.77
N GLU A 6 15.17 8.25 9.82
CA GLU A 6 15.25 9.72 9.66
C GLU A 6 16.43 10.16 8.77
N ASP A 7 17.51 9.39 8.78
CA ASP A 7 18.72 9.62 7.99
C ASP A 7 18.58 9.26 6.50
N ILE A 8 17.62 8.40 6.14
CA ILE A 8 17.43 7.92 4.76
C ILE A 8 16.11 8.33 4.10
N ILE A 9 15.07 8.68 4.87
CA ILE A 9 13.72 8.94 4.35
C ILE A 9 13.65 10.15 3.41
N ALA A 10 14.49 11.15 3.65
CA ALA A 10 14.56 12.38 2.85
C ALA A 10 15.57 12.30 1.70
N LEU A 11 16.27 11.18 1.52
CA LEU A 11 17.26 11.04 0.46
C LEU A 11 16.58 10.98 -0.92
N PRO A 12 17.18 11.60 -1.96
CA PRO A 12 16.65 11.50 -3.30
C PRO A 12 16.65 10.04 -3.77
N HIS A 13 15.59 9.65 -4.47
CA HIS A 13 15.49 8.30 -5.01
C HIS A 13 16.61 8.04 -6.01
N HIS A 14 17.22 6.85 -5.94
CA HIS A 14 18.26 6.47 -6.87
C HIS A 14 17.72 6.38 -8.31
N VAL A 15 18.42 6.99 -9.25
CA VAL A 15 18.15 6.85 -10.68
C VAL A 15 19.38 6.24 -11.34
N SER A 16 19.18 5.13 -12.04
CA SER A 16 20.26 4.46 -12.75
C SER A 16 20.83 5.36 -13.85
N ARG A 17 22.16 5.41 -13.94
CA ARG A 17 22.88 6.18 -14.98
C ARG A 17 22.88 5.45 -16.32
N ASN A 18 22.81 4.13 -16.29
CA ASN A 18 23.00 3.27 -17.47
C ASN A 18 21.68 2.71 -18.00
N HIS A 19 20.66 2.61 -17.16
CA HIS A 19 19.37 2.01 -17.53
C HIS A 19 18.26 3.05 -17.34
N ARG A 20 17.57 3.37 -18.44
CA ARG A 20 16.39 4.25 -18.38
C ARG A 20 15.29 3.56 -17.56
N PRO A 21 14.60 4.28 -16.66
CA PRO A 21 13.44 3.74 -15.97
C PRO A 21 12.35 3.32 -16.95
N MET A 22 11.65 2.25 -16.61
CA MET A 22 10.50 1.79 -17.40
C MET A 22 9.36 2.83 -17.36
N PRO A 23 8.83 3.26 -18.52
CA PRO A 23 7.65 4.11 -18.61
C PRO A 23 6.44 3.55 -17.86
N LEU A 24 5.57 4.41 -17.35
CA LEU A 24 4.40 3.98 -16.57
C LEU A 24 3.46 3.05 -17.37
N ALA A 25 3.28 3.31 -18.67
CA ALA A 25 2.46 2.46 -19.54
C ALA A 25 3.01 1.03 -19.66
N ASP A 26 4.33 0.89 -19.81
CA ASP A 26 4.99 -0.42 -19.88
C ASP A 26 4.91 -1.16 -18.54
N ARG A 27 4.92 -0.42 -17.41
CA ARG A 27 4.64 -0.99 -16.08
C ARG A 27 3.22 -1.54 -16.02
N ALA A 28 2.22 -0.78 -16.50
CA ALA A 28 0.83 -1.21 -16.52
C ALA A 28 0.61 -2.42 -17.44
N ALA A 29 1.32 -2.50 -18.56
CA ALA A 29 1.22 -3.60 -19.51
C ALA A 29 1.61 -4.96 -18.89
N GLN A 30 2.44 -5.00 -17.85
CA GLN A 30 2.75 -6.24 -17.11
C GLN A 30 1.50 -6.86 -16.47
N PHE A 31 0.50 -6.03 -16.15
CA PHE A 31 -0.77 -6.45 -15.56
C PHE A 31 -1.89 -6.61 -16.61
N ALA A 32 -1.60 -6.39 -17.90
CA ALA A 32 -2.53 -6.64 -19.00
C ALA A 32 -3.18 -8.04 -19.02
N PRO A 33 -2.50 -9.16 -18.68
CA PRO A 33 -3.16 -10.48 -18.68
C PRO A 33 -4.36 -10.59 -17.71
N PHE A 34 -4.45 -9.73 -16.70
CA PHE A 34 -5.59 -9.70 -15.77
C PHE A 34 -6.69 -8.74 -16.20
N ALA A 35 -6.48 -7.93 -17.24
CA ALA A 35 -7.50 -6.98 -17.72
C ALA A 35 -8.76 -7.67 -18.27
N ALA A 36 -8.67 -8.96 -18.65
CA ALA A 36 -9.80 -9.74 -19.13
C ALA A 36 -10.71 -10.26 -17.99
N LEU A 37 -10.25 -10.23 -16.73
CA LEU A 37 -11.06 -10.62 -15.57
C LEU A 37 -12.05 -9.49 -15.22
N THR A 38 -13.03 -9.30 -16.08
CA THR A 38 -14.21 -8.46 -15.81
C THR A 38 -15.16 -9.19 -14.86
N GLY A 39 -15.86 -8.49 -13.97
CA GLY A 39 -16.86 -9.07 -13.06
C GLY A 39 -16.36 -9.45 -11.64
N TYR A 40 -15.11 -9.14 -11.29
CA TYR A 40 -14.63 -9.21 -9.90
C TYR A 40 -14.72 -7.87 -9.17
N GLU A 41 -15.29 -6.83 -9.79
CA GLU A 41 -15.40 -5.50 -9.15
C GLU A 41 -16.13 -5.58 -7.79
N GLU A 42 -17.20 -6.38 -7.70
CA GLU A 42 -17.93 -6.58 -6.44
C GLU A 42 -17.07 -7.27 -5.37
N ALA A 43 -16.25 -8.25 -5.75
CA ALA A 43 -15.37 -8.96 -4.82
C ALA A 43 -14.23 -8.07 -4.30
N VAL A 44 -13.70 -7.19 -5.17
CA VAL A 44 -12.70 -6.18 -4.80
C VAL A 44 -13.32 -5.15 -3.85
N GLN A 45 -14.50 -4.63 -4.19
CA GLN A 45 -15.20 -3.66 -3.33
C GLN A 45 -15.49 -4.26 -1.93
N MET A 46 -15.96 -5.51 -1.87
CA MET A 46 -16.21 -6.18 -0.59
C MET A 46 -14.92 -6.36 0.24
N ALA A 47 -13.79 -6.62 -0.42
CA ALA A 47 -12.50 -6.74 0.26
C ALA A 47 -12.02 -5.39 0.81
N ASP A 48 -12.22 -4.31 0.05
CA ASP A 48 -11.91 -2.94 0.47
C ASP A 48 -12.77 -2.54 1.68
N ASP A 49 -14.08 -2.78 1.61
CA ASP A 49 -15.01 -2.48 2.71
C ASP A 49 -14.66 -3.27 3.99
N ALA A 50 -14.32 -4.56 3.84
CA ALA A 50 -13.90 -5.40 4.96
C ALA A 50 -12.54 -4.97 5.57
N PHE A 51 -11.63 -4.43 4.75
CA PHE A 51 -10.37 -3.87 5.22
C PHE A 51 -10.60 -2.61 6.05
N VAL A 52 -11.46 -1.70 5.58
CA VAL A 52 -11.86 -0.49 6.31
C VAL A 52 -12.51 -0.84 7.64
N ALA A 53 -13.48 -1.77 7.65
CA ALA A 53 -14.14 -2.20 8.88
C ALA A 53 -13.14 -2.77 9.91
N LYS A 54 -12.13 -3.55 9.47
CA LYS A 54 -11.07 -4.03 10.35
C LYS A 54 -10.15 -2.94 10.88
N MET A 55 -9.93 -1.86 10.12
CA MET A 55 -9.20 -0.70 10.62
C MET A 55 -9.99 0.03 11.69
N GLU A 56 -11.30 0.16 11.53
CA GLU A 56 -12.20 0.79 12.52
C GLU A 56 -12.26 -0.03 13.82
N GLU A 57 -12.43 -1.35 13.74
CA GLU A 57 -12.44 -2.25 14.91
C GLU A 57 -11.14 -2.16 15.73
N LYS A 58 -9.99 -2.07 15.05
CA LYS A 58 -8.69 -1.90 15.70
C LYS A 58 -8.48 -0.54 16.37
N ASN A 59 -9.22 0.47 15.95
CA ASN A 59 -9.18 1.79 16.56
C ASN A 59 -10.08 1.90 17.81
N GLU A 60 -10.86 0.86 18.13
CA GLU A 60 -11.76 0.80 19.28
C GLU A 60 -11.22 -0.01 20.49
N GLU A 61 -9.98 -0.53 20.44
CA GLU A 61 -9.37 -1.10 21.64
C GLU A 61 -9.25 -0.01 22.73
N PRO A 62 -9.88 -0.20 23.92
CA PRO A 62 -9.85 0.82 24.96
C PRO A 62 -8.41 0.97 25.47
N LEU A 63 -8.00 2.22 25.67
CA LEU A 63 -6.88 2.59 26.53
C LEU A 63 -7.18 2.15 27.99
N ASP A 64 -7.28 0.85 28.26
CA ASP A 64 -7.28 0.34 29.62
C ASP A 64 -5.83 0.07 30.03
N GLY A 65 -5.25 1.10 30.62
CA GLY A 65 -3.88 1.12 31.07
C GLY A 65 -3.61 2.32 31.97
N ALA A 66 -4.60 2.69 32.79
CA ALA A 66 -4.29 3.42 34.02
C ALA A 66 -3.47 2.46 34.92
N ASN A 67 -2.15 2.59 34.88
CA ASN A 67 -1.27 2.10 35.94
C ASN A 67 -0.66 3.32 36.65
N LEU A 68 -1.13 3.50 37.88
CA LEU A 68 -0.50 4.07 39.09
C LEU A 68 0.80 4.87 38.93
#